data_AF-A0A963WCX5-F1
#
_entry.id   AF-A0A963WCX5-F1
#
_cell.length_a   1.000
_cell.length_b   1.000
_cell.length_c   1.000
_cell.angle_alpha   90.00
_cell.angle_beta   90.00
_cell.angle_gamma   90.00
#
_symmetry.space_group_name_H-M   'P 1'
#
loop_
_entity.id
_entity.type
_entity.pdbx_description
1 polymer ?
#
loop_
_entity_poly.entity_id
_entity_poly.type
_entity_poly.pdbx_seq_one_letter_code
_entity_poly.pdbx_strand_id
1 'polypeptide(L)' 'MIDKIAGSVAEALAGVQDGATVLIGGFGTAGIPGELIDGLIAQGAKDLTIVNNNAGNGETGLAALLK' A
#
# COMPACT_ATOMS: atom_id res chain seq x y z
N MET A 1 19.89 -13.46 -15.09
CA MET A 1 19.36 -12.78 -13.88
C MET A 1 17.93 -12.38 -14.19
N ILE A 2 16.99 -12.53 -13.24
CA ILE A 2 15.59 -12.17 -13.46
C ILE A 2 15.44 -10.66 -13.25
N ASP A 3 14.79 -9.97 -14.19
CA ASP A 3 14.37 -8.58 -14.02
C ASP A 3 13.13 -8.51 -13.14
N LYS A 4 13.14 -7.60 -12.15
CA LYS A 4 12.06 -7.39 -11.18
C LYS A 4 11.56 -5.94 -11.18
N ILE A 5 11.99 -5.14 -12.15
CA ILE A 5 11.52 -3.76 -12.31
C ILE A 5 10.14 -3.81 -12.94
N ALA A 6 9.14 -3.27 -12.25
CA ALA A 6 7.82 -3.02 -12.83
C ALA A 6 7.85 -1.68 -13.58
N GLY A 7 7.17 -1.60 -14.72
CA GLY A 7 7.07 -0.39 -15.54
C GLY A 7 6.15 0.68 -14.94
N SER A 8 5.32 0.33 -13.94
CA SER A 8 4.45 1.26 -13.22
C SER A 8 4.04 0.73 -11.84
N VAL A 9 3.52 1.62 -10.98
CA VAL A 9 2.91 1.24 -9.70
C VAL A 9 1.70 0.32 -9.90
N ALA A 10 0.86 0.58 -10.91
CA ALA A 10 -0.31 -0.25 -11.21
C ALA A 10 0.10 -1.68 -11.58
N GLU A 11 1.16 -1.83 -12.39
CA GLU A 11 1.73 -3.14 -12.72
C GLU A 11 2.28 -3.85 -11.48
N ALA A 12 3.02 -3.12 -10.62
CA ALA A 12 3.57 -3.68 -9.38
C ALA A 12 2.49 -4.18 -8.41
N LEU A 13 1.29 -3.58 -8.44
CA LEU A 13 0.17 -3.89 -7.55
C LEU A 13 -0.92 -4.77 -8.19
N ALA A 14 -0.80 -5.14 -9.47
CA ALA A 14 -1.84 -5.87 -10.21
C ALA A 14 -2.22 -7.22 -9.59
N GLY A 15 -1.33 -7.80 -8.78
CA GLY A 15 -1.57 -9.07 -8.08
C GLY A 15 -2.28 -8.95 -6.72
N VAL A 16 -2.53 -7.74 -6.22
CA VAL A 16 -3.22 -7.55 -4.93
C VAL A 16 -4.71 -7.82 -5.08
N GLN A 17 -5.24 -8.69 -4.23
CA GLN A 17 -6.62 -9.15 -4.25
C GLN A 17 -7.40 -8.65 -3.03
N ASP A 18 -8.72 -8.64 -3.15
CA ASP A 18 -9.60 -8.43 -1.99
C ASP A 18 -9.28 -9.45 -0.88
N GLY A 19 -9.32 -9.01 0.38
CA GLY A 19 -8.98 -9.87 1.53
C GLY A 19 -7.47 -10.04 1.78
N ALA A 20 -6.60 -9.42 0.98
CA ALA A 20 -5.16 -9.57 1.16
C ALA A 20 -4.66 -8.97 2.48
N THR A 21 -3.65 -9.60 3.07
CA THR A 21 -2.87 -9.02 4.16
C THR A 21 -1.67 -8.26 3.59
N VAL A 22 -1.63 -6.95 3.80
CA VAL A 22 -0.57 -6.07 3.26
C VAL A 22 0.28 -5.53 4.41
N LEU A 23 1.57 -5.89 4.39
CA LEU A 23 2.56 -5.42 5.35
C LEU A 23 3.20 -4.15 4.80
N ILE A 24 3.04 -3.04 5.51
CA ILE A 24 3.55 -1.73 5.09
C ILE A 24 4.64 -1.31 6.08
N GLY A 25 5.83 -1.01 5.55
CA GLY A 25 6.95 -0.51 6.34
C GLY A 25 6.82 0.97 6.71
N GLY A 26 7.72 1.43 7.58
CA GLY A 26 7.86 2.83 7.98
C GLY A 26 7.53 3.13 9.45
N PHE A 27 8.00 4.27 9.94
CA PHE A 27 7.75 4.80 11.29
C PHE A 27 7.48 6.30 11.22
N GLY A 28 6.27 6.73 11.58
CA GLY A 28 5.83 8.10 11.29
C GLY A 28 5.90 8.34 9.78
N THR A 29 6.58 9.38 9.31
CA THR A 29 6.77 9.64 7.87
C THR A 29 8.01 8.96 7.27
N ALA A 30 8.91 8.44 8.10
CA ALA A 30 10.18 7.88 7.64
C ALA A 30 9.97 6.46 7.08
N GLY A 31 10.41 6.23 5.84
CA GLY A 31 10.38 4.91 5.21
C GLY A 31 8.99 4.42 4.79
N ILE A 32 7.98 5.29 4.77
CA ILE A 32 6.66 4.97 4.23
C ILE A 32 6.73 4.92 2.69
N PRO A 33 6.22 3.86 2.04
CA PRO A 33 6.16 3.76 0.58
C PRO A 33 4.95 4.52 0.02
N GLY A 34 4.99 5.86 0.06
CA GLY A 34 3.85 6.72 -0.27
C GLY A 34 3.21 6.43 -1.64
N GLU A 35 4.02 6.33 -2.69
CA GLU A 35 3.52 6.07 -4.06
C GLU A 35 2.80 4.72 -4.18
N LEU A 36 3.26 3.69 -3.45
CA LEU A 36 2.60 2.38 -3.45
C LEU A 36 1.31 2.39 -2.64
N ILE A 37 1.22 3.21 -1.59
CA ILE A 37 -0.02 3.39 -0.82
C ILE A 37 -1.07 4.08 -1.69
N ASP A 38 -0.71 5.18 -2.34
CA ASP A 38 -1.60 5.90 -3.27
C ASP A 38 -2.02 4.98 -4.43
N GLY A 39 -1.07 4.19 -4.94
CA GLY A 39 -1.33 3.16 -5.94
C GLY A 39 -2.29 2.07 -5.47
N LEU A 40 -2.18 1.61 -4.22
CA LEU A 40 -3.06 0.59 -3.66
C LEU A 40 -4.48 1.12 -3.46
N ILE A 41 -4.60 2.37 -3.00
CA ILE A 41 -5.90 3.07 -2.92
C ILE A 41 -6.53 3.16 -4.31
N ALA A 42 -5.76 3.56 -5.33
CA ALA A 42 -6.24 3.67 -6.70
C ALA A 42 -6.57 2.30 -7.34
N GLN A 43 -5.83 1.25 -6.97
CA GLN A 43 -6.04 -0.13 -7.44
C GLN A 43 -7.35 -0.71 -6.91
N GLY A 44 -7.75 -0.35 -5.68
CA GLY A 44 -9.11 -0.51 -5.20
C GLY A 44 -9.47 -1.87 -4.58
N ALA A 45 -8.48 -2.69 -4.23
CA ALA A 45 -8.72 -3.91 -3.46
C ALA A 45 -9.38 -3.61 -2.10
N LYS A 46 -10.31 -4.47 -1.70
CA LYS A 46 -11.17 -4.30 -0.52
C LYS A 46 -10.88 -5.34 0.55
N ASP A 47 -11.46 -5.15 1.73
CA ASP A 47 -11.35 -6.08 2.86
C ASP A 47 -9.90 -6.41 3.25
N LEU A 48 -9.00 -5.44 3.06
CA LEU A 48 -7.57 -5.61 3.32
C LEU A 48 -7.29 -5.66 4.82
N THR A 49 -6.40 -6.56 5.21
CA THR A 49 -5.76 -6.51 6.54
C THR A 49 -4.44 -5.76 6.42
N ILE A 50 -4.38 -4.56 6.99
CA ILE A 50 -3.18 -3.73 6.95
C ILE A 50 -2.36 -3.95 8.23
N VAL A 51 -1.08 -4.32 8.07
CA VAL A 51 -0.12 -4.47 9.17
C VAL A 51 0.93 -3.38 9.06
N ASN A 52 0.94 -2.45 10.02
CA ASN A 52 1.88 -1.35 10.06
C ASN A 52 2.11 -0.90 11.52
N ASN A 53 3.26 -0.28 11.78
CA ASN A 53 3.60 0.23 13.12
C ASN A 53 2.66 1.35 13.60
N ASN A 54 2.22 2.25 12.71
CA ASN A 54 1.30 3.32 13.02
C ASN A 54 0.50 3.73 11.77
N ALA A 55 -0.83 3.63 11.84
CA ALA A 55 -1.73 3.96 10.72
C ALA A 55 -1.69 5.45 10.30
N GLY A 56 -0.96 6.30 11.01
CA GLY A 56 -1.08 7.74 10.90
C GLY A 56 -2.39 8.25 11.47
N ASN A 57 -2.65 9.54 11.24
CA ASN A 57 -3.83 10.24 11.73
C ASN A 57 -4.36 11.11 10.58
N GLY A 58 -5.65 11.03 10.27
CA GLY A 58 -6.30 11.89 9.28
C GLY A 58 -6.87 11.16 8.06
N GLU A 59 -6.93 11.85 6.93
CA GLU A 59 -7.69 11.46 5.72
C GLU A 59 -6.80 11.04 4.53
N THR A 60 -5.48 10.97 4.72
CA THR A 60 -4.49 10.76 3.65
C THR A 60 -3.53 9.62 3.96
N GLY A 61 -2.82 9.15 2.93
CA GLY A 61 -1.83 8.08 3.05
C GLY A 61 -2.45 6.80 3.60
N LEU A 62 -1.75 6.15 4.54
CA LEU A 62 -2.17 4.87 5.11
C LEU A 62 -3.57 4.91 5.76
N ALA A 63 -3.94 6.03 6.38
CA ALA A 63 -5.24 6.18 7.01
C ALA A 63 -6.40 6.15 6.01
N ALA A 64 -6.17 6.52 4.75
CA ALA A 64 -7.18 6.47 3.70
C ALA A 64 -7.55 5.04 3.27
N LEU A 65 -6.72 4.03 3.61
CA LEU A 65 -7.02 2.61 3.38
C LEU A 65 -7.97 2.00 4.43
N LEU A 66 -8.29 2.72 5.51
CA LEU A 66 -9.09 2.22 6.64
C LEU A 66 -10.57 2.65 6.59
N LYS A 67 -11.04 3.16 5.46
CA LYS A 67 -12.46 3.50 5.23
C LYS A 67 -13.18 2.34 4.56
#